data_AF-A0A834IX95-F1
#
_entry.id   AF-A0A834IX95-F1
#
_cell.length_a   1.000
_cell.length_b   1.000
_cell.length_c   1.000
_cell.angle_alpha   90.00
_cell.angle_beta   90.00
_cell.angle_gamma   90.00
#
_symmetry.space_group_name_H-M   'P 1'
#
loop_
_entity.id
_entity.type
_entity.pdbx_description
1 polymer ?
#
loop_
_entity_poly.entity_id
_entity_poly.type
_entity_poly.pdbx_seq_one_letter_code
_entity_poly.pdbx_strand_id
1 'polypeptide(L)'
;MPFVQRVVEPKLLSRVQLFREDGSARVQDGELEAVTNFTLCSALRQLASLSAAADDIFKELGGQLKLIYGRCEDVKAKLVVLGEKVEKFDPRKVPVRKLK
;
A
#
# COMPACT_ATOMS: atom_id res chain seq x y z
N MET A 1 21.15 -12.31 -58.50
CA MET A 1 20.53 -13.53 -57.93
C MET A 1 19.76 -13.08 -56.70
N PRO A 2 18.41 -13.14 -56.64
CA PRO A 2 17.69 -12.71 -55.45
C PRO A 2 17.78 -13.81 -54.39
N PHE A 3 18.19 -13.46 -53.18
CA PHE A 3 18.23 -14.38 -52.05
C PHE A 3 16.81 -14.72 -51.58
N VAL A 4 16.56 -15.97 -51.21
CA VAL A 4 15.30 -16.37 -50.57
C VAL A 4 15.18 -15.65 -49.23
N GLN A 5 14.25 -14.70 -49.16
CA GLN A 5 13.92 -14.01 -47.92
C GLN A 5 13.04 -14.93 -47.08
N ARG A 6 13.59 -15.45 -45.97
CA ARG A 6 12.82 -16.23 -44.99
C ARG A 6 12.30 -15.29 -43.91
N VAL A 7 10.98 -15.22 -43.77
CA VAL A 7 10.34 -14.54 -42.63
C VAL A 7 10.28 -15.56 -41.49
N VAL A 8 10.86 -15.21 -40.34
CA VAL A 8 10.80 -16.02 -39.12
C VAL A 8 9.84 -15.35 -38.17
N GLU A 9 8.82 -16.08 -37.75
CA GLU A 9 7.82 -15.59 -36.81
C GLU A 9 7.97 -16.29 -35.45
N PRO A 10 7.86 -15.53 -34.35
CA PRO A 10 7.95 -16.11 -33.02
C PRO A 10 6.67 -16.89 -32.69
N LYS A 11 6.83 -18.17 -32.35
CA LYS A 11 5.73 -19.09 -32.01
C LYS A 11 5.95 -19.70 -30.63
N LEU A 12 4.86 -20.12 -29.97
CA LEU A 12 4.88 -20.75 -28.64
C LEU A 12 5.48 -19.85 -27.54
N LEU A 13 5.17 -18.56 -27.60
CA LEU A 13 5.73 -17.53 -26.72
C LEU A 13 5.12 -17.53 -25.31
N SER A 14 3.96 -18.18 -25.12
CA SER A 14 3.34 -18.28 -23.81
C SER A 14 3.04 -19.72 -23.41
N ARG A 15 2.99 -19.92 -22.09
CA ARG A 15 2.53 -21.18 -21.48
C ARG A 15 1.02 -21.39 -21.63
N VAL A 16 0.28 -20.36 -22.03
CA VAL A 16 -1.14 -20.45 -22.36
C VAL A 16 -1.25 -20.92 -23.80
N GLN A 17 -2.02 -21.96 -24.05
CA GLN A 17 -2.22 -22.47 -25.40
C GLN A 17 -2.99 -21.44 -26.24
N LEU A 18 -2.27 -20.76 -27.12
CA LEU A 18 -2.80 -19.87 -28.16
C LEU A 18 -3.18 -20.63 -29.44
N PHE A 19 -2.95 -21.95 -29.45
CA PHE A 19 -3.38 -22.90 -30.46
C PHE A 19 -4.34 -23.88 -29.81
N ARG A 20 -5.37 -24.31 -30.52
CA ARG A 20 -6.27 -25.39 -30.08
C ARG A 20 -5.59 -26.74 -30.27
N GLU A 21 -6.12 -27.77 -29.62
CA GLU A 21 -5.61 -29.15 -29.67
C GLU A 21 -5.67 -29.76 -31.08
N ASP A 22 -6.53 -29.23 -31.97
CA ASP A 22 -6.64 -29.60 -33.39
C ASP A 22 -5.56 -28.93 -34.28
N GLY A 23 -4.64 -28.16 -33.69
CA GLY A 23 -3.61 -27.40 -34.40
C GLY A 23 -4.10 -26.09 -35.00
N SER A 24 -5.38 -25.74 -34.87
CA SER A 24 -5.91 -24.45 -35.32
C SER A 24 -5.48 -23.32 -34.39
N ALA A 25 -4.99 -22.23 -34.95
CA ALA A 25 -4.58 -21.08 -34.16
C ALA A 25 -5.82 -20.39 -33.56
N ARG A 26 -5.81 -20.17 -32.23
CA ARG A 26 -6.87 -19.40 -31.55
C ARG A 26 -6.79 -17.92 -31.90
N VAL A 27 -5.62 -17.50 -32.37
CA VAL A 27 -5.28 -16.19 -32.91
C VAL A 27 -4.59 -16.46 -34.25
N GLN A 28 -5.12 -15.95 -35.37
CA GLN A 28 -4.62 -16.29 -36.72
C GLN A 28 -3.18 -15.78 -36.93
N ASP A 29 -2.90 -14.55 -36.50
CA ASP A 29 -1.59 -13.88 -36.53
C ASP A 29 -1.45 -12.98 -35.28
N GLY A 30 -0.22 -12.69 -34.85
CA GLY A 30 0.01 -11.76 -33.73
C GLY A 30 0.15 -12.40 -32.35
N GLU A 31 0.72 -13.61 -32.26
CA GLU A 31 1.00 -14.28 -30.98
C GLU A 31 1.81 -13.38 -30.02
N LEU A 32 2.82 -12.67 -30.53
CA LEU A 32 3.60 -11.71 -29.74
C LEU A 32 2.72 -10.58 -29.17
N GLU A 33 1.78 -10.06 -29.96
CA GLU A 33 0.87 -8.98 -29.54
C GLU A 33 -0.10 -9.48 -28.46
N ALA A 34 -0.61 -10.70 -28.60
CA ALA A 34 -1.48 -11.31 -27.60
C ALA A 34 -0.75 -11.52 -26.26
N VAL A 35 0.49 -12.02 -26.29
CA VAL A 35 1.29 -12.25 -25.07
C VAL A 35 1.73 -10.96 -24.42
N THR A 36 2.12 -9.95 -25.20
CA THR A 36 2.51 -8.64 -24.67
C THR A 36 1.32 -7.94 -24.02
N ASN A 37 0.15 -7.94 -24.67
CA ASN A 37 -1.07 -7.36 -24.09
C ASN A 37 -1.50 -8.09 -22.81
N PHE A 38 -1.49 -9.43 -22.80
CA PHE A 38 -1.78 -10.20 -21.59
C PHE A 38 -0.81 -9.87 -20.45
N THR A 39 0.48 -9.80 -20.76
CA THR A 39 1.53 -9.48 -19.78
C THR A 39 1.32 -8.07 -19.21
N LEU A 40 0.99 -7.10 -20.07
CA LEU A 40 0.68 -5.73 -19.66
C LEU A 40 -0.56 -5.67 -18.75
N CYS A 41 -1.67 -6.31 -19.15
CA CYS A 41 -2.89 -6.37 -18.33
C CYS A 41 -2.63 -7.04 -16.97
N SER A 42 -1.83 -8.11 -16.95
CA SER A 42 -1.44 -8.78 -15.71
C SER A 42 -0.61 -7.88 -14.80
N ALA A 43 0.38 -7.16 -15.36
CA ALA A 43 1.17 -6.19 -14.62
C ALA A 43 0.31 -5.06 -14.04
N LEU A 44 -0.63 -4.51 -14.83
CA LEU A 44 -1.58 -3.49 -14.36
C LEU A 44 -2.46 -4.02 -13.22
N ARG A 45 -2.93 -5.27 -13.32
CA ARG A 45 -3.72 -5.90 -12.24
C ARG A 45 -2.90 -6.09 -10.97
N GLN A 46 -1.63 -6.48 -11.10
CA GLN A 46 -0.71 -6.61 -9.96
C GLN A 46 -0.44 -5.25 -9.31
N LEU A 47 -0.22 -4.20 -10.10
CA LEU A 47 -0.05 -2.83 -9.59
C LEU A 47 -1.32 -2.32 -8.88
N ALA A 48 -2.50 -2.60 -9.42
CA ALA A 48 -3.76 -2.26 -8.77
C ALA A 48 -3.92 -2.99 -7.42
N SER A 49 -3.59 -4.28 -7.37
CA SER A 49 -3.60 -5.06 -6.13
C SER A 49 -2.61 -4.50 -5.10
N LEU A 50 -1.41 -4.11 -5.53
CA LEU A 50 -0.41 -3.50 -4.67
C LEU A 50 -0.89 -2.15 -4.13
N SER A 51 -1.48 -1.32 -4.99
CA SER A 51 -2.04 -0.02 -4.58
C SER A 51 -3.14 -0.17 -3.55
N ALA A 52 -4.02 -1.18 -3.69
CA ALA A 52 -5.07 -1.46 -2.71
C ALA A 52 -4.48 -1.87 -1.35
N ALA A 53 -3.48 -2.77 -1.36
CA ALA A 53 -2.80 -3.17 -0.13
C ALA A 53 -2.08 -2.00 0.56
N ALA A 54 -1.46 -1.10 -0.23
CA ALA A 54 -0.82 0.10 0.31
C ALA A 54 -1.84 1.05 0.97
N ASP A 55 -3.00 1.26 0.34
CA ASP A 55 -4.08 2.08 0.88
C ASP A 55 -4.61 1.52 2.21
N ASP A 56 -4.79 0.20 2.31
CA ASP A 56 -5.20 -0.46 3.56
C ASP A 56 -4.19 -0.24 4.69
N ILE A 57 -2.89 -0.40 4.40
CA ILE A 57 -1.81 -0.15 5.37
C ILE A 57 -1.83 1.31 5.85
N PHE A 58 -1.96 2.28 4.92
CA PHE A 58 -1.97 3.69 5.28
C PHE A 58 -3.22 4.11 6.05
N LYS A 59 -4.38 3.50 5.76
CA LYS A 59 -5.60 3.71 6.54
C LYS A 59 -5.46 3.23 7.97
N GLU A 60 -4.92 2.02 8.16
CA GLU A 60 -4.69 1.48 9.49
C GLU A 60 -3.71 2.36 10.28
N LEU A 61 -2.57 2.69 9.68
CA LEU A 61 -1.55 3.55 10.28
C LEU A 61 -2.13 4.93 10.62
N GLY A 62 -2.88 5.54 9.71
CA GLY A 62 -3.55 6.82 9.93
C GLY A 62 -4.55 6.76 11.10
N GLY A 63 -5.28 5.66 11.24
CA GLY A 63 -6.16 5.41 12.38
C GLY A 63 -5.40 5.33 13.71
N GLN A 64 -4.30 4.58 13.74
CA GLN A 64 -3.45 4.46 14.93
C GLN A 64 -2.83 5.82 15.32
N LEU A 65 -2.33 6.58 14.35
CA LEU A 65 -1.79 7.92 14.59
C LEU A 65 -2.85 8.87 15.15
N LYS A 66 -4.08 8.83 14.63
CA LYS A 66 -5.18 9.65 15.13
C LYS A 66 -5.52 9.34 16.58
N LEU A 67 -5.51 8.06 16.96
CA LEU A 67 -5.70 7.63 18.35
C LEU A 67 -4.60 8.18 19.27
N ILE A 68 -3.34 8.03 18.86
CA ILE A 68 -2.18 8.54 19.62
C ILE A 68 -2.28 10.05 19.77
N TYR A 69 -2.59 10.77 18.67
CA TYR A 69 -2.75 12.21 18.67
C TYR A 69 -3.83 12.67 19.65
N GLY A 70 -5.00 12.02 19.67
CA GLY A 70 -6.07 12.33 20.63
C GLY A 70 -5.61 12.18 22.08
N ARG A 71 -4.90 11.08 22.40
CA ARG A 71 -4.33 10.87 23.74
C ARG A 71 -3.28 11.92 24.10
N CYS A 72 -2.45 12.34 23.15
CA CYS A 72 -1.46 13.38 23.36
C CYS A 72 -2.12 14.73 23.67
N GLU A 73 -3.19 15.10 22.97
CA GLU A 73 -3.94 16.32 23.26
C GLU A 73 -4.60 16.29 24.66
N ASP A 74 -5.20 15.15 25.05
CA ASP A 74 -5.75 14.98 26.39
C ASP A 74 -4.69 15.16 27.49
N VAL A 75 -3.51 14.56 27.30
CA VAL A 75 -2.38 14.68 28.23
C VAL A 75 -1.88 16.12 28.27
N LYS A 76 -1.75 16.78 27.12
CA LYS A 76 -1.35 18.18 27.01
C LYS A 76 -2.31 19.10 27.76
N ALA A 77 -3.62 18.89 27.63
CA ALA A 77 -4.63 19.65 28.38
C ALA A 77 -4.48 19.45 29.90
N LYS A 78 -4.26 18.19 30.34
CA LYS A 78 -4.01 17.90 31.76
C LYS A 78 -2.73 18.55 32.28
N LEU A 79 -1.67 18.59 31.46
CA LEU A 79 -0.41 19.23 31.81
C LEU A 79 -0.57 20.75 31.98
N VAL A 80 -1.37 21.40 31.13
CA VAL A 80 -1.68 22.84 31.28
C VAL A 80 -2.36 23.10 32.62
N VAL A 81 -3.42 22.34 32.92
CA VAL A 81 -4.15 22.48 34.20
C VAL A 81 -3.26 22.21 35.40
N LEU A 82 -2.39 21.20 35.32
CA LEU A 82 -1.45 20.89 36.39
C LEU A 82 -0.41 22.01 36.55
N GLY A 83 0.12 22.54 35.46
CA GLY A 83 1.06 23.66 35.46
C GLY A 83 0.49 24.88 36.18
N GLU A 84 -0.74 25.28 35.85
CA GLU A 84 -1.41 26.37 36.55
C GLU A 84 -1.60 26.10 38.05
N LYS A 85 -1.95 24.87 38.43
CA LYS A 85 -2.12 24.50 39.84
C LYS A 85 -0.81 24.58 40.60
N VAL A 86 0.30 24.14 39.99
CA VAL A 86 1.64 24.20 40.57
C VAL A 86 2.10 25.65 40.71
N GLU A 87 1.85 26.49 39.71
CA GLU A 87 2.20 27.91 39.76
C GLU A 87 1.43 28.68 40.84
N LYS A 88 0.14 28.36 41.02
CA LYS A 88 -0.73 28.96 42.05
C LYS A 88 -0.54 28.33 43.44
N PHE A 89 0.32 27.31 43.58
CA PHE A 89 0.49 26.58 44.83
C PHE A 89 1.34 27.38 45.84
N ASP A 90 0.74 27.70 46.99
CA ASP A 90 1.44 28.36 48.11
C ASP A 90 1.75 27.34 49.22
N PRO A 91 3.02 26.93 49.38
CA PRO A 91 3.42 25.92 50.36
C PRO A 91 3.25 26.37 51.81
N ARG A 92 3.14 27.68 52.10
CA ARG A 92 2.96 28.19 53.48
C ARG A 92 1.54 28.00 54.01
N LYS A 93 0.57 27.78 53.12
CA LYS A 93 -0.84 27.52 53.49
C LYS A 93 -1.12 26.04 53.80
N VAL A 94 -0.17 25.15 53.56
CA VAL A 94 -0.33 23.71 53.82
C VAL A 94 0.06 23.43 55.28
N PRO A 95 -0.89 23.01 56.14
CA PRO A 95 -0.58 22.75 57.54
C PRO A 95 0.34 21.53 57.66
N VAL A 96 1.52 21.75 58.26
CA VAL A 96 2.46 20.66 58.55
C VAL A 96 1.83 19.77 59.62
N ARG A 97 1.63 18.48 59.31
CA ARG A 97 1.13 17.50 60.28
C ARG A 97 2.17 17.35 61.38
N LYS A 98 1.89 17.88 62.59
CA LYS A 98 2.78 17.71 63.74
C LYS A 98 2.85 16.21 64.07
N LEU A 99 4.04 15.65 64.03
CA LEU A 99 4.32 14.29 64.52
C LEU A 99 3.96 14.26 66.02
N LYS A 100 3.11 13.29 66.38
CA LYS A 100 2.80 12.98 67.78
C LYS A 100 3.99 12.27 68.44
#